data_AF-A0A354EDM9-F1
#
_entry.id   AF-A0A354EDM9-F1
#
_cell.length_a   1.000
_cell.length_b   1.000
_cell.length_c   1.000
_cell.angle_alpha   90.00
_cell.angle_beta   90.00
_cell.angle_gamma   90.00
#
_symmetry.space_group_name_H-M   'P 1'
#
loop_
_entity.id
_entity.type
_entity.pdbx_description
1 polymer ?
#
loop_
_entity_poly.entity_id
_entity_poly.type
_entity_poly.pdbx_seq_one_letter_code
_entity_poly.pdbx_strand_id
1 'polypeptide(L)'
;MAQKYPIDLEPLKDFLSLIPAPTGLNDTIPSSPLILDLDGDGIETVGLDAGIQFDLNNDGFRQTVAWAGADDGLLALDRDGDGRITGGFELFGNHTALQNGKTAANGFLAMADFDSNKDGWIDANDAIWGDLRIWRDINQNGDSEEGELFTLDDLGIARLNLNYVNSNLKDEHGNAFRQIGSYEDTEGNIREMVDVWFQTNPTVSRPVDDIDVPENIQLLPDAAGYGKVRSLHQAMAMDDSGQLQNLVEQFQAETNAASRNALLPQILFLWAGGQESNVSYGSNAYKDIINPQQMGVLEVFWGDRNFTRIGGPNHANQLAERYQQLEDMVFYQLMAQTHLQEIFELVPFTFDETRNAWTGDFWLATATIAFQATIEPEKKSDLMDDFMRSVRGLNPYTLHNEDNAKQAFADLIAPNIASEWAQDLGETLSRSYLGTTDGNDVLTLSKPAIIPVLGGAGNDTIKGSSGADILVGGDGDDQLYGNNGDDILIGGAGNDVLNGGRGNDRYLFDK
;
A
#
# COMPACT_ATOMS: atom_id res chain seq x y z
N MET A 1 7.87 -39.94 7.73
CA MET A 1 8.11 -39.04 6.59
C MET A 1 6.89 -38.15 6.46
N ALA A 2 6.91 -36.98 7.10
CA ALA A 2 5.80 -36.04 7.03
C ALA A 2 5.88 -35.29 5.70
N GLN A 3 4.79 -35.33 4.95
CA GLN A 3 4.62 -34.64 3.68
C GLN A 3 4.54 -33.15 3.99
N LYS A 4 5.62 -32.43 3.69
CA LYS A 4 5.72 -30.97 3.79
C LYS A 4 4.78 -30.42 2.72
N TYR A 5 3.56 -30.03 3.09
CA TYR A 5 2.72 -29.21 2.21
C TYR A 5 3.43 -27.85 2.13
N PRO A 6 3.90 -27.40 0.95
CA PRO A 6 4.31 -26.01 0.80
C PRO A 6 3.06 -25.17 1.05
N ILE A 7 3.10 -24.34 2.09
CA ILE A 7 2.05 -23.36 2.36
C ILE A 7 2.17 -22.32 1.24
N ASP A 8 1.05 -22.08 0.58
CA ASP A 8 0.94 -21.11 -0.50
C ASP A 8 1.12 -19.70 0.08
N LEU A 9 2.15 -19.00 -0.39
CA LEU A 9 2.48 -17.63 0.01
C LEU A 9 1.75 -16.57 -0.84
N GLU A 10 0.97 -16.97 -1.86
CA GLU A 10 0.16 -16.04 -2.66
C GLU A 10 -0.75 -15.15 -1.81
N PRO A 11 -1.43 -15.62 -0.75
CA PRO A 11 -2.30 -14.75 0.06
C PRO A 11 -1.54 -13.62 0.76
N LEU A 12 -0.28 -13.85 1.18
CA LEU A 12 0.53 -12.83 1.85
C LEU A 12 1.10 -11.83 0.85
N LYS A 13 1.49 -12.28 -0.36
CA LYS A 13 1.94 -11.39 -1.45
C LYS A 13 0.82 -10.52 -1.98
N ASP A 14 -0.37 -11.09 -2.17
CA ASP A 14 -1.58 -10.34 -2.50
C ASP A 14 -1.90 -9.33 -1.40
N PHE A 15 -1.80 -9.72 -0.12
CA PHE A 15 -2.04 -8.84 1.02
C PHE A 15 -1.05 -7.66 1.11
N LEU A 16 0.24 -7.88 0.86
CA LEU A 16 1.27 -6.82 0.82
C LEU A 16 1.02 -5.83 -0.33
N SER A 17 0.48 -6.31 -1.47
CA SER A 17 0.12 -5.49 -2.62
C SER A 17 -1.19 -4.68 -2.43
N LEU A 18 -1.97 -5.01 -1.39
CA LEU A 18 -3.30 -4.47 -1.16
C LEU A 18 -3.38 -3.43 -0.04
N ILE A 19 -2.24 -2.97 0.50
CA ILE A 19 -2.29 -1.84 1.44
C ILE A 19 -2.69 -0.60 0.65
N PRO A 20 -3.90 -0.05 0.85
CA PRO A 20 -4.36 1.06 0.04
C PRO A 20 -3.51 2.28 0.36
N ALA A 21 -3.18 3.07 -0.66
CA ALA A 21 -2.67 4.42 -0.46
C ALA A 21 -3.58 5.19 0.52
N PRO A 22 -3.04 6.15 1.30
CA PRO A 22 -3.81 6.88 2.29
C PRO A 22 -5.11 7.47 1.72
N THR A 23 -6.25 7.06 2.27
CA THR A 23 -7.55 7.63 1.91
C THR A 23 -7.64 9.09 2.36
N GLY A 24 -8.19 9.95 1.51
CA GLY A 24 -8.40 11.38 1.80
C GLY A 24 -7.31 12.33 1.28
N LEU A 25 -6.33 11.83 0.53
CA LEU A 25 -5.43 12.66 -0.29
C LEU A 25 -6.13 13.01 -1.61
N ASN A 26 -7.28 13.71 -1.54
CA ASN A 26 -8.08 14.11 -2.71
C ASN A 26 -7.47 15.28 -3.50
N ASP A 27 -6.20 15.61 -3.26
CA ASP A 27 -5.54 16.65 -4.04
C ASP A 27 -5.09 16.03 -5.36
N THR A 28 -5.83 16.26 -6.41
CA THR A 28 -5.47 15.77 -7.75
C THR A 28 -4.45 16.72 -8.39
N ILE A 29 -3.62 16.22 -9.31
CA ILE A 29 -2.73 17.07 -10.12
C ILE A 29 -3.23 17.04 -11.56
N PRO A 30 -4.07 18.01 -11.98
CA PRO A 30 -4.70 17.88 -13.28
C PRO A 30 -3.68 17.89 -14.41
N SER A 31 -3.81 16.94 -15.33
CA SER A 31 -3.01 16.84 -16.56
C SER A 31 -3.95 16.71 -17.75
N SER A 32 -3.60 17.29 -18.89
CA SER A 32 -4.42 17.29 -20.09
C SER A 32 -3.93 16.31 -21.15
N PRO A 33 -4.90 15.74 -21.87
CA PRO A 33 -4.78 15.59 -23.30
C PRO A 33 -5.96 16.21 -24.08
N LEU A 34 -5.80 16.27 -25.40
CA LEU A 34 -6.85 16.56 -26.39
C LEU A 34 -7.70 15.32 -26.65
N ILE A 35 -9.01 15.50 -26.62
CA ILE A 35 -10.03 14.48 -26.90
C ILE A 35 -10.90 14.96 -28.06
N LEU A 36 -11.28 14.04 -28.95
CA LEU A 36 -12.20 14.29 -30.06
C LEU A 36 -13.50 13.55 -29.80
N ASP A 37 -14.61 14.27 -30.04
CA ASP A 37 -15.98 13.77 -29.99
C ASP A 37 -16.24 12.97 -31.26
N LEU A 38 -16.32 11.64 -31.17
CA LEU A 38 -16.34 10.77 -32.34
C LEU A 38 -17.74 10.39 -32.82
N ASP A 39 -18.74 10.42 -31.95
CA ASP A 39 -20.13 10.04 -32.28
C ASP A 39 -21.09 11.24 -32.35
N GLY A 40 -20.72 12.39 -31.77
CA GLY A 40 -21.38 13.68 -31.94
C GLY A 40 -22.36 14.05 -30.85
N ASP A 41 -22.29 13.43 -29.66
CA ASP A 41 -23.15 13.78 -28.53
C ASP A 41 -22.43 14.52 -27.38
N GLY A 42 -21.12 14.62 -27.42
CA GLY A 42 -20.33 15.41 -26.48
C GLY A 42 -18.90 14.88 -26.36
N ILE A 43 -18.19 15.41 -25.36
CA ILE A 43 -17.00 14.73 -24.84
C ILE A 43 -17.37 14.14 -23.48
N GLU A 44 -17.12 12.85 -23.33
CA GLU A 44 -17.44 12.03 -22.18
C GLU A 44 -16.16 11.69 -21.41
N THR A 45 -16.28 11.55 -20.10
CA THR A 45 -15.15 11.11 -19.27
C THR A 45 -15.61 10.16 -18.17
N VAL A 46 -14.65 9.40 -17.65
CA VAL A 46 -14.81 8.59 -16.44
C VAL A 46 -13.89 9.11 -15.33
N GLY A 47 -14.32 8.91 -14.07
CA GLY A 47 -13.57 9.34 -12.88
C GLY A 47 -12.44 8.40 -12.47
N LEU A 48 -11.73 8.77 -11.39
CA LEU A 48 -10.66 7.96 -10.79
C LEU A 48 -11.14 6.58 -10.30
N ASP A 49 -12.44 6.45 -10.02
CA ASP A 49 -13.10 5.22 -9.60
C ASP A 49 -13.15 4.14 -10.69
N ALA A 50 -12.89 4.50 -11.96
CA ALA A 50 -12.68 3.54 -13.03
C ALA A 50 -11.38 2.74 -12.88
N GLY A 51 -10.42 3.20 -12.06
CA GLY A 51 -9.18 2.46 -11.76
C GLY A 51 -8.14 2.43 -12.90
N ILE A 52 -8.29 3.28 -13.91
CA ILE A 52 -7.39 3.36 -15.07
C ILE A 52 -6.03 3.90 -14.64
N GLN A 53 -4.95 3.28 -15.13
CA GLN A 53 -3.58 3.69 -14.80
C GLN A 53 -2.73 4.04 -16.03
N PHE A 54 -2.25 5.28 -16.08
CA PHE A 54 -1.44 5.80 -17.19
C PHE A 54 -0.43 6.85 -16.71
N ASP A 55 0.73 6.94 -17.37
CA ASP A 55 1.78 7.92 -17.05
C ASP A 55 1.60 9.19 -17.88
N LEU A 56 0.62 10.03 -17.53
CA LEU A 56 0.31 11.27 -18.27
C LEU A 56 1.45 12.31 -18.25
N ASN A 57 2.26 12.33 -17.20
CA ASN A 57 3.33 13.33 -17.01
C ASN A 57 4.72 12.80 -17.39
N ASN A 58 4.80 11.56 -17.87
CA ASN A 58 6.01 10.90 -18.34
C ASN A 58 7.14 10.91 -17.28
N ASP A 59 6.79 10.57 -16.04
CA ASP A 59 7.75 10.50 -14.93
C ASP A 59 8.19 9.08 -14.58
N GLY A 60 7.77 8.09 -15.37
CA GLY A 60 8.11 6.68 -15.20
C GLY A 60 7.14 5.93 -14.30
N PHE A 61 6.08 6.57 -13.82
CA PHE A 61 5.06 5.96 -12.98
C PHE A 61 3.67 6.13 -13.58
N ARG A 62 3.00 5.01 -13.84
CA ARG A 62 1.57 5.00 -14.16
C ARG A 62 0.80 5.24 -12.89
N GLN A 63 0.17 6.39 -12.79
CA GLN A 63 -0.71 6.77 -11.68
C GLN A 63 -2.16 6.45 -12.01
N THR A 64 -3.07 6.49 -11.03
CA THR A 64 -4.50 6.40 -11.30
C THR A 64 -4.98 7.72 -11.90
N VAL A 65 -5.72 7.67 -13.00
CA VAL A 65 -6.09 8.84 -13.80
C VAL A 65 -7.53 8.70 -14.27
N ALA A 66 -8.26 9.82 -14.26
CA ALA A 66 -9.55 9.95 -14.94
C ALA A 66 -9.34 9.91 -16.47
N TRP A 67 -10.33 9.48 -17.24
CA TRP A 67 -10.09 9.10 -18.63
C TRP A 67 -11.17 9.55 -19.58
N ALA A 68 -10.91 9.47 -20.88
CA ALA A 68 -11.92 9.68 -21.92
C ALA A 68 -12.97 8.56 -21.86
N GLY A 69 -14.21 8.87 -22.27
CA GLY A 69 -15.21 7.86 -22.59
C GLY A 69 -14.74 6.93 -23.70
N ALA A 70 -15.28 5.70 -23.75
CA ALA A 70 -14.88 4.69 -24.74
C ALA A 70 -15.46 4.97 -26.16
N ASP A 71 -16.47 5.82 -26.22
CA ASP A 71 -17.06 6.41 -27.42
C ASP A 71 -16.10 7.40 -28.10
N ASP A 72 -15.37 8.16 -27.28
CA ASP A 72 -14.44 9.21 -27.71
C ASP A 72 -13.01 8.71 -27.98
N GLY A 73 -12.16 9.62 -28.44
CA GLY A 73 -10.76 9.30 -28.76
C GLY A 73 -9.75 10.35 -28.33
N LEU A 74 -8.63 9.88 -27.77
CA LEU A 74 -7.47 10.69 -27.41
C LEU A 74 -6.62 10.97 -28.66
N LEU A 75 -6.24 12.23 -28.88
CA LEU A 75 -5.30 12.58 -29.95
C LEU A 75 -3.86 12.21 -29.55
N ALA A 76 -3.22 11.39 -30.37
CA ALA A 76 -1.92 10.81 -30.06
C ALA A 76 -0.95 10.84 -31.25
N LEU A 77 0.33 10.71 -30.93
CA LEU A 77 1.43 10.53 -31.87
C LEU A 77 2.44 9.59 -31.20
N ASP A 78 2.60 8.41 -31.80
CA ASP A 78 3.64 7.43 -31.46
C ASP A 78 4.99 8.06 -31.76
N ARG A 79 5.71 8.44 -30.70
CA ARG A 79 6.94 9.24 -30.81
C ARG A 79 8.20 8.40 -30.75
N ASP A 80 8.14 7.22 -30.14
CA ASP A 80 9.28 6.31 -30.05
C ASP A 80 9.23 5.18 -31.10
N GLY A 81 8.12 5.07 -31.83
CA GLY A 81 7.94 4.17 -32.97
C GLY A 81 7.69 2.72 -32.56
N ASP A 82 7.23 2.47 -31.34
CA ASP A 82 6.95 1.13 -30.83
C ASP A 82 5.56 0.59 -31.23
N GLY A 83 4.74 1.44 -31.86
CA GLY A 83 3.40 1.12 -32.33
C GLY A 83 2.31 1.19 -31.26
N ARG A 84 2.62 1.72 -30.08
CA ARG A 84 1.70 1.88 -28.94
C ARG A 84 1.78 3.29 -28.39
N ILE A 85 0.78 3.64 -27.59
CA ILE A 85 0.76 4.88 -26.81
C ILE A 85 0.96 4.50 -25.34
N THR A 86 2.15 4.75 -24.83
CA THR A 86 2.62 4.21 -23.54
C THR A 86 2.80 5.28 -22.46
N GLY A 87 2.86 6.56 -22.84
CA GLY A 87 2.96 7.69 -21.91
C GLY A 87 2.37 8.99 -22.46
N GLY A 88 2.15 9.97 -21.58
CA GLY A 88 1.53 11.24 -21.95
C GLY A 88 2.42 12.16 -22.79
N PHE A 89 3.70 11.84 -22.94
CA PHE A 89 4.54 12.49 -23.95
C PHE A 89 4.05 12.18 -25.38
N GLU A 90 3.31 11.08 -25.56
CA GLU A 90 2.75 10.62 -26.83
C GLU A 90 1.35 11.21 -27.11
N LEU A 91 0.65 11.62 -26.06
CA LEU A 91 -0.61 12.35 -26.17
C LEU A 91 -0.36 13.85 -26.44
N PHE A 92 -1.32 14.50 -27.12
CA PHE A 92 -1.30 15.95 -27.29
C PHE A 92 -1.92 16.63 -26.07
N GLY A 93 -1.11 17.31 -25.27
CA GLY A 93 -1.54 17.91 -24.01
C GLY A 93 -0.49 18.82 -23.39
N ASN A 94 -0.63 19.13 -22.10
CA ASN A 94 0.29 20.03 -21.39
C ASN A 94 1.68 19.42 -21.10
N HIS A 95 1.87 18.12 -21.36
CA HIS A 95 3.17 17.42 -21.23
C HIS A 95 3.86 17.19 -22.57
N THR A 96 3.22 17.57 -23.68
CA THR A 96 3.85 17.51 -25.00
C THR A 96 5.03 18.48 -25.08
N ALA A 97 6.20 17.98 -25.49
CA ALA A 97 7.36 18.81 -25.77
C ALA A 97 7.19 19.58 -27.09
N LEU A 98 7.45 20.90 -27.05
CA LEU A 98 7.50 21.78 -28.21
C LEU A 98 8.92 21.84 -28.79
N GLN A 99 9.05 22.27 -30.06
CA GLN A 99 10.33 22.49 -30.75
C GLN A 99 11.30 23.42 -30.01
N ASN A 100 10.76 24.31 -29.16
CA ASN A 100 11.56 25.22 -28.33
C ASN A 100 12.13 24.57 -27.05
N GLY A 101 11.88 23.28 -26.82
CA GLY A 101 12.34 22.50 -25.68
C GLY A 101 11.52 22.68 -24.39
N LYS A 102 10.41 23.42 -24.42
CA LYS A 102 9.46 23.54 -23.30
C LYS A 102 8.25 22.64 -23.53
N THR A 103 7.51 22.34 -22.47
CA THR A 103 6.20 21.71 -22.61
C THR A 103 5.13 22.72 -23.05
N ALA A 104 4.11 22.24 -23.76
CA ALA A 104 2.97 23.04 -24.17
C ALA A 104 2.10 23.44 -22.97
N ALA A 105 1.40 24.58 -23.07
CA ALA A 105 0.47 24.99 -22.01
C ALA A 105 -0.89 24.27 -22.10
N ASN A 106 -1.21 23.69 -23.25
CA ASN A 106 -2.37 22.84 -23.56
C ASN A 106 -2.13 22.11 -24.89
N GLY A 107 -2.97 21.14 -25.21
CA GLY A 107 -2.86 20.30 -26.40
C GLY A 107 -3.11 21.03 -27.72
N PHE A 108 -3.94 22.08 -27.77
CA PHE A 108 -4.07 22.90 -29.00
C PHE A 108 -2.76 23.60 -29.34
N LEU A 109 -2.06 24.14 -28.33
CA LEU A 109 -0.75 24.74 -28.51
C LEU A 109 0.34 23.71 -28.80
N ALA A 110 0.21 22.48 -28.30
CA ALA A 110 1.06 21.37 -28.71
C ALA A 110 0.88 21.05 -30.20
N MET A 111 -0.36 20.99 -30.66
CA MET A 111 -0.70 20.72 -32.06
C MET A 111 -0.27 21.85 -33.01
N ALA A 112 -0.37 23.10 -32.57
CA ALA A 112 0.03 24.28 -33.37
C ALA A 112 1.52 24.29 -33.77
N ASP A 113 2.38 23.57 -33.06
CA ASP A 113 3.80 23.44 -33.40
C ASP A 113 4.04 22.60 -34.67
N PHE A 114 3.01 21.88 -35.12
CA PHE A 114 3.05 21.02 -36.31
C PHE A 114 2.32 21.61 -37.53
N ASP A 115 1.75 22.82 -37.41
CA ASP A 115 1.14 23.56 -38.52
C ASP A 115 2.24 24.11 -39.44
N SER A 116 2.52 23.35 -40.49
CA SER A 116 3.65 23.59 -41.39
C SER A 116 3.34 24.70 -42.40
N ASN A 117 2.08 24.85 -42.79
CA ASN A 117 1.62 25.78 -43.80
C ASN A 117 1.08 27.10 -43.19
N LYS A 118 0.84 27.11 -41.87
CA LYS A 118 0.38 28.23 -41.03
C LYS A 118 -1.02 28.74 -41.36
N ASP A 119 -1.91 27.84 -41.77
CA ASP A 119 -3.29 28.19 -42.11
C ASP A 119 -4.27 28.06 -40.93
N GLY A 120 -3.80 27.60 -39.77
CA GLY A 120 -4.60 27.43 -38.56
C GLY A 120 -5.36 26.10 -38.50
N TRP A 121 -5.06 25.18 -39.40
CA TRP A 121 -5.56 23.81 -39.41
C TRP A 121 -4.39 22.83 -39.39
N ILE A 122 -4.66 21.63 -38.90
CA ILE A 122 -3.84 20.46 -39.20
C ILE A 122 -4.66 19.60 -40.17
N ASP A 123 -4.14 19.40 -41.36
CA ASP A 123 -4.76 18.60 -42.41
C ASP A 123 -3.73 17.84 -43.25
N ALA A 124 -4.17 17.17 -44.33
CA ALA A 124 -3.29 16.38 -45.20
C ALA A 124 -2.17 17.20 -45.89
N ASN A 125 -2.19 18.53 -45.82
CA ASN A 125 -1.10 19.39 -46.29
C ASN A 125 0.02 19.54 -45.24
N ASP A 126 -0.18 19.08 -44.01
CA ASP A 126 0.81 19.08 -42.94
C ASP A 126 1.56 17.76 -42.86
N ALA A 127 2.87 17.86 -42.66
CA ALA A 127 3.74 16.69 -42.62
C ALA A 127 3.37 15.69 -41.51
N ILE A 128 2.76 16.14 -40.42
CA ILE A 128 2.38 15.31 -39.28
C ILE A 128 1.14 14.45 -39.54
N TRP A 129 0.31 14.79 -40.53
CA TRP A 129 -1.04 14.22 -40.70
C TRP A 129 -1.07 12.69 -40.73
N GLY A 130 -0.17 12.09 -41.52
CA GLY A 130 -0.09 10.63 -41.68
C GLY A 130 0.40 9.89 -40.42
N ASP A 131 1.02 10.60 -39.48
CA ASP A 131 1.60 10.03 -38.27
C ASP A 131 0.65 10.16 -37.07
N LEU A 132 -0.33 11.07 -37.13
CA LEU A 132 -1.34 11.24 -36.09
C LEU A 132 -2.21 9.98 -35.94
N ARG A 133 -2.59 9.69 -34.69
CA ARG A 133 -3.50 8.61 -34.33
C ARG A 133 -4.59 9.12 -33.40
N ILE A 134 -5.73 8.46 -33.43
CA ILE A 134 -6.77 8.56 -32.42
C ILE A 134 -6.76 7.26 -31.63
N TRP A 135 -6.50 7.34 -30.33
CA TRP A 135 -6.58 6.21 -29.43
C TRP A 135 -7.95 6.15 -28.77
N ARG A 136 -8.69 5.09 -29.08
CA ARG A 136 -9.94 4.74 -28.40
C ARG A 136 -9.66 3.56 -27.49
N ASP A 137 -9.54 3.83 -26.20
CA ASP A 137 -9.39 2.80 -25.18
C ASP A 137 -10.77 2.17 -24.91
N ILE A 138 -11.10 1.12 -25.67
CA ILE A 138 -12.45 0.54 -25.69
C ILE A 138 -12.72 -0.21 -24.38
N ASN A 139 -11.69 -0.90 -23.88
CA ASN A 139 -11.79 -1.72 -22.68
C ASN A 139 -11.54 -0.93 -21.38
N GLN A 140 -11.10 0.34 -21.49
CA GLN A 140 -10.82 1.27 -20.39
C GLN A 140 -9.78 0.71 -19.43
N ASN A 141 -8.67 0.16 -19.96
CA ASN A 141 -7.58 -0.36 -19.15
C ASN A 141 -6.33 0.55 -19.12
N GLY A 142 -6.30 1.60 -19.95
CA GLY A 142 -5.16 2.51 -20.07
C GLY A 142 -3.96 1.93 -20.81
N ASP A 143 -4.09 0.79 -21.49
CA ASP A 143 -3.04 0.17 -22.29
C ASP A 143 -3.41 0.21 -23.77
N SER A 144 -2.56 0.83 -24.58
CA SER A 144 -2.81 0.93 -26.02
C SER A 144 -2.60 -0.40 -26.72
N GLU A 145 -3.69 -0.98 -27.24
CA GLU A 145 -3.72 -2.32 -27.83
C GLU A 145 -3.98 -2.33 -29.35
N GLU A 146 -3.73 -3.49 -29.98
CA GLU A 146 -4.04 -3.69 -31.40
C GLU A 146 -5.56 -3.58 -31.62
N GLY A 147 -5.97 -2.66 -32.50
CA GLY A 147 -7.38 -2.38 -32.78
C GLY A 147 -7.96 -1.18 -32.04
N GLU A 148 -7.18 -0.53 -31.19
CA GLU A 148 -7.58 0.69 -30.47
C GLU A 148 -6.98 1.98 -31.05
N LEU A 149 -5.95 1.86 -31.89
CA LEU A 149 -5.31 2.97 -32.58
C LEU A 149 -5.84 3.09 -34.00
N PHE A 150 -6.44 4.24 -34.31
CA PHE A 150 -7.01 4.56 -35.61
C PHE A 150 -6.24 5.70 -36.27
N THR A 151 -6.11 5.68 -37.60
CA THR A 151 -5.73 6.88 -38.32
C THR A 151 -6.90 7.87 -38.38
N LEU A 152 -6.61 9.15 -38.62
CA LEU A 152 -7.67 10.15 -38.79
C LEU A 152 -8.56 9.81 -39.99
N ASP A 153 -7.97 9.28 -41.06
CA ASP A 153 -8.68 8.84 -42.26
C ASP A 153 -9.63 7.66 -41.97
N ASP A 154 -9.24 6.71 -41.12
CA ASP A 154 -10.09 5.56 -40.73
C ASP A 154 -11.39 6.02 -40.02
N LEU A 155 -11.31 7.13 -39.29
CA LEU A 155 -12.44 7.74 -38.58
C LEU A 155 -13.15 8.82 -39.40
N GLY A 156 -12.73 9.05 -40.64
CA GLY A 156 -13.34 10.05 -41.50
C GLY A 156 -13.11 11.49 -41.04
N ILE A 157 -12.04 11.77 -40.30
CA ILE A 157 -11.64 13.12 -39.85
C ILE A 157 -10.90 13.80 -41.00
N ALA A 158 -11.32 15.01 -41.40
CA ALA A 158 -10.74 15.72 -42.54
C ALA A 158 -9.69 16.75 -42.14
N ARG A 159 -9.90 17.46 -41.02
CA ARG A 159 -8.97 18.50 -40.52
C ARG A 159 -9.26 18.89 -39.07
N LEU A 160 -8.23 19.27 -38.33
CA LEU A 160 -8.31 19.70 -36.94
C LEU A 160 -8.10 21.21 -36.82
N ASN A 161 -8.99 21.92 -36.10
CA ASN A 161 -8.89 23.38 -35.94
C ASN A 161 -7.97 23.74 -34.77
N LEU A 162 -7.02 24.66 -34.99
CA LEU A 162 -6.12 25.14 -33.93
C LEU A 162 -6.74 26.26 -33.07
N ASN A 163 -7.87 26.83 -33.49
CA ASN A 163 -8.56 27.84 -32.71
C ASN A 163 -9.43 27.18 -31.63
N TYR A 164 -9.39 27.78 -30.44
CA TYR A 164 -10.17 27.33 -29.29
C TYR A 164 -10.68 28.51 -28.46
N VAL A 165 -11.68 28.24 -27.63
CA VAL A 165 -12.16 29.14 -26.57
C VAL A 165 -11.81 28.57 -25.21
N ASN A 166 -11.47 29.45 -24.26
CA ASN A 166 -11.24 29.01 -22.88
C ASN A 166 -12.57 28.81 -22.15
N SER A 167 -12.62 27.78 -21.33
CA SER A 167 -13.77 27.38 -20.54
C SER A 167 -13.36 27.09 -19.10
N ASN A 168 -14.33 27.18 -18.19
CA ASN A 168 -14.20 26.80 -16.78
C ASN A 168 -15.12 25.62 -16.43
N LEU A 169 -15.65 24.93 -17.44
CA LEU A 169 -16.52 23.77 -17.26
C LEU A 169 -15.77 22.64 -16.57
N LYS A 170 -16.49 21.95 -15.70
CA LYS A 170 -16.09 20.70 -15.08
C LYS A 170 -17.26 19.75 -15.09
N ASP A 171 -16.99 18.47 -15.29
CA ASP A 171 -17.99 17.43 -15.16
C ASP A 171 -18.18 17.01 -13.69
N GLU A 172 -18.99 15.95 -13.48
CA GLU A 172 -19.27 15.38 -12.16
C GLU A 172 -18.07 14.67 -11.52
N HIS A 173 -17.09 14.25 -12.33
CA HIS A 173 -15.84 13.63 -11.87
C HIS A 173 -14.76 14.68 -11.51
N GLY A 174 -14.99 15.96 -11.84
CA GLY A 174 -14.09 17.07 -11.58
C GLY A 174 -13.06 17.31 -12.69
N ASN A 175 -13.14 16.59 -13.81
CA ASN A 175 -12.29 16.81 -14.98
C ASN A 175 -12.67 18.15 -15.62
N ALA A 176 -11.66 18.94 -16.01
CA ALA A 176 -11.90 20.31 -16.46
C ALA A 176 -11.74 20.46 -17.97
N PHE A 177 -12.78 20.93 -18.63
CA PHE A 177 -12.86 21.12 -20.08
C PHE A 177 -12.37 22.55 -20.36
N ARG A 178 -11.05 22.72 -20.53
CA ARG A 178 -10.42 24.05 -20.43
C ARG A 178 -10.29 24.78 -21.76
N GLN A 179 -9.97 24.07 -22.83
CA GLN A 179 -9.96 24.64 -24.18
C GLN A 179 -10.93 23.85 -25.05
N ILE A 180 -11.93 24.53 -25.60
CA ILE A 180 -12.93 23.92 -26.47
C ILE A 180 -12.70 24.44 -27.89
N GLY A 181 -12.40 23.54 -28.81
CA GLY A 181 -12.21 23.80 -30.22
C GLY A 181 -13.10 22.88 -31.05
N SER A 182 -12.66 22.57 -32.26
CA SER A 182 -13.43 21.72 -33.17
C SER A 182 -12.56 20.99 -34.16
N TYR A 183 -13.13 19.99 -34.82
CA TYR A 183 -12.59 19.42 -36.05
C TYR A 183 -13.70 19.31 -37.11
N GLU A 184 -13.30 19.11 -38.35
CA GLU A 184 -14.23 18.85 -39.46
C GLU A 184 -14.05 17.42 -39.96
N ASP A 185 -15.16 16.71 -40.11
CA ASP A 185 -15.17 15.38 -40.73
C ASP A 185 -15.24 15.47 -42.26
N THR A 186 -15.06 14.34 -42.93
CA THR A 186 -15.05 14.24 -44.40
C THR A 186 -16.42 14.52 -45.04
N GLU A 187 -17.49 14.57 -44.24
CA GLU A 187 -18.83 15.00 -44.66
C GLU A 187 -19.04 16.51 -44.52
N GLY A 188 -18.09 17.23 -43.91
CA GLY A 188 -18.13 18.66 -43.65
C GLY A 188 -18.89 19.04 -42.37
N ASN A 189 -19.19 18.08 -41.50
CA ASN A 189 -19.77 18.37 -40.19
C ASN A 189 -18.66 18.87 -39.26
N ILE A 190 -19.02 19.81 -38.39
CA ILE A 190 -18.13 20.32 -37.34
C ILE A 190 -18.46 19.60 -36.04
N ARG A 191 -17.45 18.96 -35.45
CA ARG A 191 -17.53 18.19 -34.20
C ARG A 191 -16.63 18.78 -33.13
N GLU A 192 -16.87 18.42 -31.88
CA GLU A 192 -16.12 18.99 -30.76
C GLU A 192 -14.73 18.35 -30.63
N MET A 193 -13.77 19.16 -30.19
CA MET A 193 -12.45 18.70 -29.78
C MET A 193 -12.07 19.52 -28.57
N VAL A 194 -11.66 18.88 -27.47
CA VAL A 194 -11.50 19.55 -26.18
C VAL A 194 -10.18 19.14 -25.53
N ASP A 195 -9.46 20.12 -24.97
CA ASP A 195 -8.37 19.86 -24.03
C ASP A 195 -8.96 19.68 -22.63
N VAL A 196 -9.02 18.42 -22.21
CA VAL A 196 -9.63 18.01 -20.94
C VAL A 196 -8.52 17.74 -19.93
N TRP A 197 -8.59 18.42 -18.79
CA TRP A 197 -7.64 18.26 -17.69
C TRP A 197 -8.19 17.23 -16.72
N PHE A 198 -7.73 15.99 -16.90
CA PHE A 198 -8.07 14.86 -16.06
C PHE A 198 -7.58 15.05 -14.64
N GLN A 199 -8.41 14.62 -13.70
CA GLN A 199 -7.95 14.36 -12.34
C GLN A 199 -6.95 13.20 -12.34
N THR A 200 -5.86 13.32 -11.59
CA THR A 200 -4.90 12.23 -11.36
C THR A 200 -4.65 12.04 -9.87
N ASN A 201 -4.41 10.80 -9.45
CA ASN A 201 -3.97 10.47 -8.10
C ASN A 201 -2.57 9.87 -8.16
N PRO A 202 -1.52 10.69 -7.95
CA PRO A 202 -0.14 10.25 -8.06
C PRO A 202 0.27 9.27 -6.95
N THR A 203 -0.53 9.15 -5.89
CA THR A 203 -0.23 8.27 -4.76
C THR A 203 -0.48 6.80 -5.10
N VAL A 204 -1.50 6.52 -5.91
CA VAL A 204 -1.81 5.16 -6.36
C VAL A 204 -1.18 4.98 -7.73
N SER A 205 0.01 4.40 -7.74
CA SER A 205 0.84 4.32 -8.93
C SER A 205 1.68 3.04 -8.96
N ARG A 206 2.14 2.69 -10.16
CA ARG A 206 3.11 1.62 -10.38
C ARG A 206 4.16 2.07 -11.40
N PRO A 207 5.41 1.59 -11.31
CA PRO A 207 6.40 1.88 -12.32
C PRO A 207 5.96 1.38 -13.71
N VAL A 208 6.36 2.10 -14.76
CA VAL A 208 6.09 1.69 -16.17
C VAL A 208 6.92 0.46 -16.56
N ASP A 209 8.11 0.34 -15.99
CA ASP A 209 9.14 -0.66 -16.28
C ASP A 209 9.39 -1.58 -15.08
N ASP A 210 9.69 -2.84 -15.37
CA ASP A 210 10.14 -3.81 -14.37
C ASP A 210 11.67 -3.89 -14.33
N ILE A 211 12.23 -3.69 -13.14
CA ILE A 211 13.66 -3.87 -12.88
C ILE A 211 13.90 -5.31 -12.43
N ASP A 212 14.86 -5.98 -13.08
CA ASP A 212 15.30 -7.32 -12.66
C ASP A 212 15.94 -7.26 -11.27
N VAL A 213 15.46 -8.11 -10.36
CA VAL A 213 15.91 -8.14 -8.96
C VAL A 213 16.88 -9.31 -8.78
N PRO A 214 18.16 -9.06 -8.46
CA PRO A 214 19.14 -10.12 -8.20
C PRO A 214 18.73 -11.11 -7.10
N GLU A 215 19.12 -12.39 -7.23
CA GLU A 215 18.75 -13.47 -6.30
C GLU A 215 19.13 -13.14 -4.84
N ASN A 216 20.25 -12.44 -4.60
CA ASN A 216 20.64 -12.04 -3.24
C ASN A 216 19.68 -11.01 -2.61
N ILE A 217 19.03 -10.16 -3.41
CA ILE A 217 18.04 -9.19 -2.93
C ILE A 217 16.69 -9.90 -2.73
N GLN A 218 16.34 -10.87 -3.57
CA GLN A 218 15.10 -11.65 -3.43
C GLN A 218 15.00 -12.43 -2.11
N LEU A 219 16.12 -12.68 -1.43
CA LEU A 219 16.18 -13.33 -0.11
C LEU A 219 15.93 -12.37 1.07
N LEU A 220 15.92 -11.06 0.82
CA LEU A 220 15.66 -10.03 1.83
C LEU A 220 14.16 -9.72 1.90
N PRO A 221 13.65 -9.16 3.02
CA PRO A 221 12.27 -8.70 3.07
C PRO A 221 12.00 -7.59 2.05
N ASP A 222 10.87 -7.63 1.38
CA ASP A 222 10.41 -6.57 0.46
C ASP A 222 9.35 -5.68 1.10
N ALA A 223 9.12 -4.51 0.53
CA ALA A 223 7.98 -3.66 0.83
C ALA A 223 7.47 -3.01 -0.46
N ALA A 224 6.15 -2.96 -0.61
CA ALA A 224 5.48 -2.31 -1.73
C ALA A 224 5.76 -0.80 -1.72
N GLY A 225 6.22 -0.28 -2.85
CA GLY A 225 6.32 1.15 -3.11
C GLY A 225 5.01 1.70 -3.66
N TYR A 226 4.83 3.01 -3.52
CA TYR A 226 3.72 3.77 -4.12
C TYR A 226 4.18 5.22 -4.34
N GLY A 227 3.36 6.05 -4.99
CA GLY A 227 3.81 7.39 -5.37
C GLY A 227 4.86 7.35 -6.47
N LYS A 228 6.05 7.85 -6.18
CA LYS A 228 7.22 7.74 -7.07
C LYS A 228 8.28 6.80 -6.53
N VAL A 229 7.83 5.81 -5.77
CA VAL A 229 8.70 4.83 -5.11
C VAL A 229 8.42 3.46 -5.69
N ARG A 230 9.46 2.80 -6.20
CA ARG A 230 9.44 1.38 -6.60
C ARG A 230 9.39 0.48 -5.37
N SER A 231 9.17 -0.82 -5.55
CA SER A 231 9.34 -1.76 -4.41
C SER A 231 10.75 -1.64 -3.81
N LEU A 232 10.87 -2.00 -2.54
CA LEU A 232 12.15 -1.92 -1.82
C LEU A 232 13.22 -2.80 -2.50
N HIS A 233 12.83 -3.96 -3.03
CA HIS A 233 13.68 -4.83 -3.85
C HIS A 233 14.19 -4.13 -5.12
N GLN A 234 13.31 -3.52 -5.90
CA GLN A 234 13.73 -2.79 -7.10
C GLN A 234 14.61 -1.59 -6.75
N ALA A 235 14.31 -0.87 -5.67
CA ALA A 235 15.13 0.24 -5.19
C ALA A 235 16.53 -0.23 -4.74
N MET A 236 16.64 -1.36 -4.03
CA MET A 236 17.92 -1.97 -3.69
C MET A 236 18.71 -2.38 -4.93
N ALA A 237 18.04 -2.94 -5.94
CA ALA A 237 18.68 -3.35 -7.19
C ALA A 237 19.22 -2.15 -8.01
N MET A 238 18.61 -0.98 -7.85
CA MET A 238 19.03 0.28 -8.49
C MET A 238 20.07 1.08 -7.67
N ASP A 239 20.27 0.75 -6.40
CA ASP A 239 21.24 1.42 -5.53
C ASP A 239 22.66 0.89 -5.76
N ASP A 240 23.38 1.52 -6.70
CA ASP A 240 24.78 1.22 -7.00
C ASP A 240 25.71 1.31 -5.77
N SER A 241 25.32 2.04 -4.71
CA SER A 241 26.12 2.17 -3.49
C SER A 241 25.98 0.96 -2.55
N GLY A 242 24.90 0.18 -2.69
CA GLY A 242 24.54 -0.94 -1.82
C GLY A 242 24.17 -0.55 -0.39
N GLN A 243 23.97 0.75 -0.09
CA GLN A 243 23.64 1.24 1.24
C GLN A 243 22.24 0.80 1.66
N LEU A 244 21.27 0.88 0.75
CA LEU A 244 19.90 0.47 1.03
C LEU A 244 19.82 -1.02 1.34
N GLN A 245 20.49 -1.86 0.54
CA GLN A 245 20.59 -3.30 0.79
C GLN A 245 21.20 -3.58 2.16
N ASN A 246 22.28 -2.90 2.52
CA ASN A 246 22.94 -3.08 3.81
C ASN A 246 22.02 -2.74 5.00
N LEU A 247 21.23 -1.67 4.91
CA LEU A 247 20.27 -1.32 5.96
C LEU A 247 19.17 -2.38 6.13
N VAL A 248 18.68 -2.95 5.02
CA VAL A 248 17.67 -4.01 5.05
C VAL A 248 18.23 -5.30 5.65
N GLU A 249 19.47 -5.67 5.28
CA GLU A 249 20.21 -6.79 5.90
C GLU A 249 20.37 -6.58 7.42
N GLN A 250 20.72 -5.36 7.84
CA GLN A 250 20.81 -5.01 9.27
C GLN A 250 19.45 -5.12 9.96
N PHE A 251 18.37 -4.65 9.35
CA PHE A 251 17.02 -4.73 9.92
C PHE A 251 16.59 -6.18 10.14
N GLN A 252 16.83 -7.04 9.14
CA GLN A 252 16.52 -8.47 9.21
C GLN A 252 17.33 -9.18 10.31
N ALA A 253 18.60 -8.82 10.49
CA ALA A 253 19.48 -9.46 11.48
C ALA A 253 19.34 -8.89 12.91
N GLU A 254 18.78 -7.69 13.07
CA GLU A 254 18.75 -6.98 14.36
C GLU A 254 17.67 -7.52 15.30
N THR A 255 18.14 -8.14 16.39
CA THR A 255 17.29 -8.72 17.44
C THR A 255 16.81 -7.71 18.47
N ASN A 256 17.51 -6.59 18.67
CA ASN A 256 17.08 -5.55 19.61
C ASN A 256 16.04 -4.63 18.97
N ALA A 257 14.83 -4.58 19.54
CA ALA A 257 13.72 -3.83 18.95
C ALA A 257 14.01 -2.33 18.84
N ALA A 258 14.64 -1.71 19.82
CA ALA A 258 14.98 -0.28 19.77
C ALA A 258 15.99 0.03 18.65
N SER A 259 17.05 -0.76 18.51
CA SER A 259 18.01 -0.64 17.40
C SER A 259 17.35 -0.87 16.05
N ARG A 260 16.52 -1.90 15.93
CA ARG A 260 15.81 -2.22 14.67
C ARG A 260 14.86 -1.09 14.27
N ASN A 261 14.10 -0.55 15.22
CA ASN A 261 13.22 0.59 14.99
C ASN A 261 13.97 1.84 14.55
N ALA A 262 15.23 2.03 14.95
CA ALA A 262 16.06 3.15 14.51
C ALA A 262 16.58 3.01 13.06
N LEU A 263 16.53 1.81 12.47
CA LEU A 263 16.93 1.58 11.08
C LEU A 263 15.84 2.00 10.09
N LEU A 264 14.56 1.87 10.46
CA LEU A 264 13.44 2.11 9.56
C LEU A 264 13.40 3.53 8.96
N PRO A 265 13.58 4.63 9.72
CA PRO A 265 13.63 5.96 9.12
C PRO A 265 14.80 6.14 8.14
N GLN A 266 15.92 5.44 8.35
CA GLN A 266 17.07 5.48 7.45
C GLN A 266 16.78 4.73 6.14
N ILE A 267 16.14 3.56 6.24
CA ILE A 267 15.65 2.78 5.09
C ILE A 267 14.69 3.65 4.28
N LEU A 268 13.67 4.23 4.90
CA LEU A 268 12.68 5.07 4.22
C LEU A 268 13.33 6.28 3.52
N PHE A 269 14.27 6.95 4.19
CA PHE A 269 14.94 8.11 3.61
C PHE A 269 15.77 7.76 2.37
N LEU A 270 16.58 6.69 2.43
CA LEU A 270 17.35 6.25 1.26
C LEU A 270 16.46 5.66 0.16
N TRP A 271 15.42 4.92 0.54
CA TRP A 271 14.45 4.34 -0.40
C TRP A 271 13.69 5.44 -1.18
N ALA A 272 13.39 6.57 -0.53
CA ALA A 272 12.81 7.75 -1.16
C ALA A 272 13.83 8.62 -1.93
N GLY A 273 15.06 8.15 -2.17
CA GLY A 273 16.10 8.85 -2.94
C GLY A 273 17.01 9.79 -2.14
N GLY A 274 16.89 9.80 -0.80
CA GLY A 274 17.82 10.48 0.09
C GLY A 274 17.85 12.00 -0.02
N GLN A 275 16.75 12.62 -0.47
CA GLN A 275 16.64 14.08 -0.60
C GLN A 275 15.77 14.66 0.53
N GLU A 276 16.24 15.75 1.14
CA GLU A 276 15.44 16.54 2.07
C GLU A 276 14.45 17.43 1.32
N SER A 277 13.25 17.61 1.90
CA SER A 277 12.26 18.54 1.37
C SER A 277 12.74 19.99 1.47
N ASN A 278 12.37 20.78 0.45
CA ASN A 278 12.60 22.22 0.41
C ASN A 278 11.46 23.05 1.05
N VAL A 279 10.52 22.40 1.75
CA VAL A 279 9.37 23.07 2.36
C VAL A 279 9.76 24.14 3.38
N SER A 280 9.05 25.26 3.37
CA SER A 280 9.24 26.30 4.37
C SER A 280 8.50 25.97 5.68
N TYR A 281 9.24 25.81 6.77
CA TYR A 281 8.69 25.47 8.09
C TYR A 281 8.07 26.65 8.84
N GLY A 282 8.40 27.91 8.53
CA GLY A 282 7.88 29.10 9.23
C GLY A 282 8.24 29.23 10.74
N SER A 283 8.63 28.15 11.42
CA SER A 283 9.08 28.08 12.82
C SER A 283 9.89 26.79 13.06
N ASN A 284 10.92 26.86 13.92
CA ASN A 284 11.70 25.67 14.29
C ASN A 284 10.86 24.62 15.04
N ALA A 285 9.84 25.05 15.80
CA ALA A 285 8.97 24.11 16.52
C ALA A 285 8.21 23.15 15.60
N TYR A 286 7.99 23.51 14.33
CA TYR A 286 7.34 22.62 13.37
C TYR A 286 8.34 21.60 12.79
N LYS A 287 9.63 21.98 12.72
CA LYS A 287 10.72 21.09 12.30
C LYS A 287 10.98 19.98 13.32
N ASP A 288 10.70 20.25 14.60
CA ASP A 288 10.78 19.26 15.67
C ASP A 288 9.61 18.24 15.63
N ILE A 289 8.49 18.59 14.98
CA ILE A 289 7.32 17.71 14.80
C ILE A 289 7.51 16.80 13.58
N ILE A 290 7.94 17.37 12.45
CA ILE A 290 8.29 16.63 11.24
C ILE A 290 9.50 17.27 10.60
N ASN A 291 10.59 16.54 10.44
CA ASN A 291 11.84 17.09 9.92
C ASN A 291 11.89 17.07 8.37
N PRO A 292 12.87 17.75 7.73
CA PRO A 292 12.96 17.81 6.28
C PRO A 292 13.19 16.47 5.58
N GLN A 293 13.82 15.50 6.25
CA GLN A 293 14.02 14.15 5.72
C GLN A 293 12.68 13.41 5.67
N GLN A 294 11.92 13.44 6.77
CA GLN A 294 10.57 12.87 6.85
C GLN A 294 9.62 13.50 5.83
N MET A 295 9.71 14.82 5.64
CA MET A 295 8.95 15.51 4.59
C MET A 295 9.38 15.06 3.20
N GLY A 296 10.68 14.94 2.92
CA GLY A 296 11.16 14.45 1.62
C GLY A 296 10.63 13.05 1.30
N VAL A 297 10.61 12.16 2.30
CA VAL A 297 9.98 10.83 2.18
C VAL A 297 8.50 10.95 1.81
N LEU A 298 7.72 11.75 2.56
CA LEU A 298 6.29 11.93 2.26
C LEU A 298 6.05 12.52 0.87
N GLU A 299 6.87 13.45 0.42
CA GLU A 299 6.74 14.08 -0.89
C GLU A 299 6.82 13.03 -2.01
N VAL A 300 7.82 12.14 -1.95
CA VAL A 300 8.04 11.12 -2.98
C VAL A 300 7.01 9.99 -2.90
N PHE A 301 6.69 9.49 -1.70
CA PHE A 301 5.65 8.48 -1.51
C PHE A 301 4.25 9.00 -1.87
N TRP A 302 4.01 10.31 -1.85
CA TRP A 302 2.78 10.92 -2.37
C TRP A 302 2.87 11.43 -3.81
N GLY A 303 3.96 11.09 -4.51
CA GLY A 303 4.19 11.36 -5.93
C GLY A 303 4.60 12.79 -6.26
N ASP A 304 5.63 13.29 -5.59
CA ASP A 304 6.27 14.62 -5.71
C ASP A 304 5.34 15.81 -5.45
N ARG A 305 4.77 15.83 -4.25
CA ARG A 305 4.03 16.98 -3.73
C ARG A 305 5.03 18.07 -3.32
N ASN A 306 5.33 19.04 -4.18
CA ASN A 306 6.18 20.17 -3.82
C ASN A 306 5.50 21.09 -2.76
N PHE A 307 5.52 20.70 -1.49
CA PHE A 307 4.97 21.50 -0.41
C PHE A 307 5.77 22.80 -0.30
N THR A 308 5.09 23.93 -0.45
CA THR A 308 5.76 25.23 -0.36
C THR A 308 5.90 25.73 1.06
N ARG A 309 4.96 25.36 1.95
CA ARG A 309 4.94 25.84 3.33
C ARG A 309 4.12 24.95 4.27
N ILE A 310 4.61 24.79 5.50
CA ILE A 310 3.83 24.23 6.61
C ILE A 310 2.96 25.32 7.26
N GLY A 311 1.66 25.05 7.30
CA GLY A 311 0.61 26.03 7.62
C GLY A 311 0.43 26.35 9.10
N GLY A 312 1.16 25.66 9.99
CA GLY A 312 1.04 25.79 11.44
C GLY A 312 1.27 24.45 12.15
N PRO A 313 1.18 24.41 13.50
CA PRO A 313 1.46 23.21 14.28
C PRO A 313 0.46 22.08 14.00
N ASN A 314 -0.82 22.39 13.76
CA ASN A 314 -1.82 21.37 13.42
C ASN A 314 -1.51 20.70 12.07
N HIS A 315 -1.09 21.47 11.07
CA HIS A 315 -0.68 20.93 9.78
C HIS A 315 0.60 20.08 9.93
N ALA A 316 1.57 20.53 10.72
CA ALA A 316 2.76 19.74 11.02
C ALA A 316 2.42 18.39 11.69
N ASN A 317 1.51 18.39 12.67
CA ASN A 317 1.07 17.18 13.36
C ASN A 317 0.34 16.21 12.40
N GLN A 318 -0.50 16.72 11.51
CA GLN A 318 -1.16 15.91 10.50
C GLN A 318 -0.14 15.24 9.57
N LEU A 319 0.88 15.98 9.12
CA LEU A 319 1.95 15.41 8.30
C LEU A 319 2.79 14.38 9.07
N ALA A 320 3.12 14.65 10.34
CA ALA A 320 3.83 13.68 11.19
C ALA A 320 3.04 12.39 11.41
N GLU A 321 1.72 12.51 11.62
CA GLU A 321 0.82 11.35 11.71
C GLU A 321 0.83 10.54 10.42
N ARG A 322 0.80 11.21 9.26
CA ARG A 322 0.90 10.52 7.96
C ARG A 322 2.23 9.80 7.77
N TYR A 323 3.32 10.43 8.18
CA TYR A 323 4.64 9.80 8.14
C TYR A 323 4.67 8.56 9.04
N GLN A 324 4.11 8.63 10.25
CA GLN A 324 3.98 7.47 11.14
C GLN A 324 3.14 6.34 10.53
N GLN A 325 2.05 6.66 9.83
CA GLN A 325 1.24 5.67 9.13
C GLN A 325 2.04 4.94 8.04
N LEU A 326 2.84 5.66 7.27
CA LEU A 326 3.78 5.07 6.30
C LEU A 326 4.83 4.21 7.00
N GLU A 327 5.43 4.68 8.10
CA GLU A 327 6.39 3.89 8.85
C GLU A 327 5.78 2.58 9.35
N ASP A 328 4.61 2.62 10.00
CA ASP A 328 3.96 1.44 10.54
C ASP A 328 3.60 0.44 9.43
N MET A 329 3.18 0.95 8.27
CA MET A 329 2.92 0.15 7.08
C MET A 329 4.18 -0.59 6.60
N VAL A 330 5.29 0.12 6.41
CA VAL A 330 6.54 -0.51 5.96
C VAL A 330 7.10 -1.43 7.04
N PHE A 331 7.01 -1.03 8.30
CA PHE A 331 7.41 -1.86 9.44
C PHE A 331 6.69 -3.20 9.44
N TYR A 332 5.36 -3.20 9.25
CA TYR A 332 4.58 -4.44 9.11
C TYR A 332 5.14 -5.33 7.99
N GLN A 333 5.31 -4.77 6.79
CA GLN A 333 5.75 -5.55 5.62
C GLN A 333 7.10 -6.22 5.87
N LEU A 334 8.05 -5.51 6.49
CA LEU A 334 9.36 -6.07 6.83
C LEU A 334 9.29 -7.08 7.97
N MET A 335 8.53 -6.80 9.03
CA MET A 335 8.44 -7.68 10.21
C MET A 335 7.72 -8.98 9.89
N ALA A 336 6.65 -8.95 9.09
CA ALA A 336 5.90 -10.13 8.66
C ALA A 336 6.72 -11.09 7.77
N GLN A 337 7.84 -10.62 7.20
CA GLN A 337 8.78 -11.43 6.43
C GLN A 337 10.06 -11.76 7.21
N THR A 338 10.17 -11.28 8.46
CA THR A 338 11.36 -11.47 9.30
C THR A 338 10.96 -11.91 10.71
N HIS A 339 11.03 -11.00 11.69
CA HIS A 339 10.93 -11.30 13.12
C HIS A 339 9.54 -11.75 13.57
N LEU A 340 8.48 -11.45 12.81
CA LEU A 340 7.09 -11.84 13.12
C LEU A 340 6.50 -12.79 12.08
N GLN A 341 7.31 -13.36 11.19
CA GLN A 341 6.81 -14.23 10.13
C GLN A 341 5.96 -15.38 10.69
N GLU A 342 6.52 -16.14 11.63
CA GLU A 342 5.81 -17.29 12.23
C GLU A 342 4.55 -16.87 12.99
N ILE A 343 4.52 -15.66 13.57
CA ILE A 343 3.35 -15.13 14.27
C ILE A 343 2.25 -14.74 13.27
N PHE A 344 2.60 -14.07 12.17
CA PHE A 344 1.62 -13.66 11.16
C PHE A 344 1.09 -14.85 10.33
N GLU A 345 1.86 -15.93 10.20
CA GLU A 345 1.38 -17.20 9.63
C GLU A 345 0.22 -17.83 10.44
N LEU A 346 0.06 -17.44 11.71
CA LEU A 346 -1.04 -17.90 12.57
C LEU A 346 -2.32 -17.09 12.43
N VAL A 347 -2.32 -15.98 11.69
CA VAL A 347 -3.46 -15.08 11.54
C VAL A 347 -4.26 -15.47 10.28
N PRO A 348 -5.46 -16.03 10.40
CA PRO A 348 -6.35 -16.22 9.28
C PRO A 348 -6.89 -14.84 8.84
N PHE A 349 -6.73 -14.51 7.57
CA PHE A 349 -7.30 -13.30 6.98
C PHE A 349 -8.53 -13.62 6.13
N THR A 350 -9.55 -12.78 6.25
CA THR A 350 -10.78 -12.83 5.45
C THR A 350 -11.10 -11.45 4.90
N PHE A 351 -11.52 -11.36 3.64
CA PHE A 351 -11.94 -10.11 3.03
C PHE A 351 -13.35 -9.75 3.49
N ASP A 352 -13.53 -8.55 4.05
CA ASP A 352 -14.82 -8.01 4.44
C ASP A 352 -15.35 -7.08 3.33
N GLU A 353 -16.29 -7.59 2.53
CA GLU A 353 -16.92 -6.85 1.43
C GLU A 353 -17.62 -5.56 1.89
N THR A 354 -18.11 -5.49 3.13
CA THR A 354 -18.80 -4.29 3.63
C THR A 354 -17.84 -3.16 3.95
N ARG A 355 -16.62 -3.51 4.37
CA ARG A 355 -15.55 -2.56 4.70
C ARG A 355 -14.58 -2.38 3.53
N ASN A 356 -14.68 -3.20 2.49
CA ASN A 356 -13.73 -3.29 1.40
C ASN A 356 -12.29 -3.42 1.92
N ALA A 357 -12.10 -4.28 2.94
CA ALA A 357 -10.84 -4.40 3.66
C ALA A 357 -10.63 -5.83 4.18
N TRP A 358 -9.38 -6.24 4.30
CA TRP A 358 -9.04 -7.52 4.94
C TRP A 358 -9.07 -7.41 6.46
N THR A 359 -9.65 -8.45 7.07
CA THR A 359 -9.80 -8.59 8.52
C THR A 359 -9.09 -9.86 8.98
N GLY A 360 -8.21 -9.72 9.98
CA GLY A 360 -7.49 -10.83 10.60
C GLY A 360 -8.15 -11.32 11.89
N ASP A 361 -8.14 -12.64 12.11
CA ASP A 361 -8.39 -13.26 13.41
C ASP A 361 -7.06 -13.47 14.16
N PHE A 362 -6.78 -12.57 15.11
CA PHE A 362 -5.49 -12.53 15.79
C PHE A 362 -5.38 -13.51 16.97
N TRP A 363 -6.42 -14.28 17.28
CA TRP A 363 -6.47 -15.07 18.51
C TRP A 363 -5.25 -15.98 18.72
N LEU A 364 -4.87 -16.73 17.69
CA LEU A 364 -3.76 -17.68 17.79
C LEU A 364 -2.40 -16.98 17.90
N ALA A 365 -2.24 -15.88 17.17
CA ALA A 365 -1.05 -15.03 17.26
C ALA A 365 -0.90 -14.41 18.65
N THR A 366 -1.98 -13.84 19.21
CA THR A 366 -1.95 -13.22 20.55
C THR A 366 -1.70 -14.24 21.66
N ALA A 367 -2.28 -15.44 21.55
CA ALA A 367 -2.02 -16.52 22.49
C ALA A 367 -0.55 -16.99 22.44
N THR A 368 0.02 -17.08 21.24
CA THR A 368 1.43 -17.46 21.03
C THR A 368 2.38 -16.41 21.61
N ILE A 369 2.11 -15.13 21.36
CA ILE A 369 2.90 -14.02 21.94
C ILE A 369 2.82 -14.03 23.46
N ALA A 370 1.64 -14.23 24.02
CA ALA A 370 1.47 -14.29 25.47
C ALA A 370 2.25 -15.47 26.09
N PHE A 371 2.26 -16.62 25.42
CA PHE A 371 3.07 -17.78 25.81
C PHE A 371 4.58 -17.51 25.71
N GLN A 372 5.07 -16.99 24.59
CA GLN A 372 6.50 -16.64 24.43
C GLN A 372 6.94 -15.63 25.49
N ALA A 373 6.07 -14.67 25.81
CA ALA A 373 6.26 -13.70 26.88
C ALA A 373 6.33 -14.31 28.29
N THR A 374 5.88 -15.55 28.50
CA THR A 374 6.08 -16.28 29.78
C THR A 374 7.45 -16.93 29.88
N ILE A 375 7.99 -17.38 28.76
CA ILE A 375 9.30 -18.05 28.69
C ILE A 375 10.42 -17.01 28.67
N GLU A 376 10.24 -15.91 27.94
CA GLU A 376 11.22 -14.81 27.80
C GLU A 376 10.64 -13.48 28.30
N PRO A 377 10.39 -13.34 29.63
CA PRO A 377 9.72 -12.18 30.19
C PRO A 377 10.46 -10.87 29.96
N GLU A 378 11.78 -10.89 29.72
CA GLU A 378 12.58 -9.72 29.39
C GLU A 378 12.36 -9.18 27.97
N LYS A 379 11.89 -10.00 27.02
CA LYS A 379 11.62 -9.59 25.63
C LYS A 379 10.15 -9.32 25.33
N LYS A 380 9.28 -9.61 26.30
CA LYS A 380 7.83 -9.51 26.19
C LYS A 380 7.31 -8.16 25.72
N SER A 381 7.80 -7.05 26.28
CA SER A 381 7.30 -5.70 25.91
C SER A 381 7.61 -5.41 24.45
N ASP A 382 8.86 -5.68 24.05
CA ASP A 382 9.34 -5.45 22.70
C ASP A 382 8.54 -6.27 21.68
N LEU A 383 8.35 -7.57 21.91
CA LEU A 383 7.57 -8.44 21.02
C LEU A 383 6.11 -7.99 20.87
N MET A 384 5.48 -7.60 21.98
CA MET A 384 4.11 -7.08 22.00
C MET A 384 4.00 -5.77 21.21
N ASP A 385 4.92 -4.83 21.47
CA ASP A 385 4.92 -3.51 20.84
C ASP A 385 5.17 -3.63 19.34
N ASP A 386 6.10 -4.49 18.93
CA ASP A 386 6.38 -4.80 17.53
C ASP A 386 5.18 -5.44 16.83
N PHE A 387 4.51 -6.41 17.49
CA PHE A 387 3.32 -7.04 16.95
C PHE A 387 2.18 -6.04 16.79
N MET A 388 1.86 -5.27 17.84
CA MET A 388 0.79 -4.28 17.79
C MET A 388 1.05 -3.17 16.78
N ARG A 389 2.31 -2.72 16.64
CA ARG A 389 2.73 -1.78 15.58
C ARG A 389 2.53 -2.39 14.20
N SER A 390 2.91 -3.65 14.00
CA SER A 390 2.75 -4.36 12.73
C SER A 390 1.26 -4.58 12.39
N VAL A 391 0.42 -4.91 13.36
CA VAL A 391 -1.04 -5.02 13.17
C VAL A 391 -1.65 -3.67 12.78
N ARG A 392 -1.19 -2.56 13.37
CA ARG A 392 -1.59 -1.22 12.93
C ARG A 392 -1.16 -0.96 11.48
N GLY A 393 0.03 -1.39 11.09
CA GLY A 393 0.55 -1.30 9.73
C GLY A 393 -0.26 -2.03 8.67
N LEU A 394 -1.03 -3.07 9.03
CA LEU A 394 -1.95 -3.76 8.11
C LEU A 394 -2.98 -2.81 7.49
N ASN A 395 -3.51 -1.89 8.30
CA ASN A 395 -4.42 -0.83 7.85
C ASN A 395 -4.38 0.33 8.86
N PRO A 396 -3.45 1.28 8.67
CA PRO A 396 -3.23 2.35 9.63
C PRO A 396 -4.34 3.43 9.64
N TYR A 397 -5.36 3.30 8.79
CA TYR A 397 -6.41 4.31 8.62
C TYR A 397 -7.71 3.97 9.35
N THR A 398 -8.04 2.68 9.46
CA THR A 398 -9.31 2.23 10.07
C THR A 398 -9.11 1.60 11.44
N LEU A 399 -7.88 1.20 11.77
CA LEU A 399 -7.49 0.53 13.02
C LEU A 399 -8.29 -0.74 13.36
N HIS A 400 -9.09 -1.27 12.41
CA HIS A 400 -9.98 -2.41 12.67
C HIS A 400 -9.22 -3.66 13.12
N ASN A 401 -8.12 -3.98 12.43
CA ASN A 401 -7.27 -5.09 12.81
C ASN A 401 -6.56 -4.85 14.16
N GLU A 402 -6.20 -3.60 14.48
CA GLU A 402 -5.66 -3.25 15.79
C GLU A 402 -6.70 -3.48 16.90
N ASP A 403 -7.95 -3.10 16.67
CA ASP A 403 -9.06 -3.35 17.60
C ASP A 403 -9.33 -4.85 17.77
N ASN A 404 -9.28 -5.65 16.69
CA ASN A 404 -9.44 -7.10 16.77
C ASN A 404 -8.30 -7.76 17.54
N ALA A 405 -7.04 -7.34 17.32
CA ALA A 405 -5.90 -7.83 18.08
C ALA A 405 -5.99 -7.44 19.57
N LYS A 406 -6.39 -6.20 19.87
CA LYS A 406 -6.67 -5.76 21.25
C LYS A 406 -7.76 -6.61 21.89
N GLN A 407 -8.84 -6.88 21.17
CA GLN A 407 -9.93 -7.73 21.66
C GLN A 407 -9.45 -9.16 21.92
N ALA A 408 -8.63 -9.73 21.03
CA ALA A 408 -8.04 -11.04 21.22
C ALA A 408 -7.17 -11.12 22.48
N PHE A 409 -6.33 -10.11 22.75
CA PHE A 409 -5.61 -10.01 24.02
C PHE A 409 -6.52 -9.84 25.23
N ALA A 410 -7.59 -9.04 25.12
CA ALA A 410 -8.55 -8.85 26.21
C ALA A 410 -9.31 -10.16 26.53
N ASP A 411 -9.72 -10.90 25.52
CA ASP A 411 -10.39 -12.19 25.64
C ASP A 411 -9.47 -13.24 26.28
N LEU A 412 -8.16 -13.17 26.01
CA LEU A 412 -7.13 -14.02 26.60
C LEU A 412 -6.91 -13.78 28.10
N ILE A 413 -6.99 -12.51 28.55
CA ILE A 413 -6.58 -12.09 29.90
C ILE A 413 -7.79 -11.87 30.84
N ALA A 414 -8.97 -11.55 30.31
CA ALA A 414 -10.14 -11.22 31.12
C ALA A 414 -11.48 -11.26 30.34
N PRO A 415 -12.08 -12.44 30.09
CA PRO A 415 -13.32 -12.59 29.30
C PRO A 415 -14.58 -11.90 29.86
N ASN A 416 -14.48 -11.16 30.98
CA ASN A 416 -15.60 -10.41 31.59
C ASN A 416 -15.26 -8.96 31.99
N ILE A 417 -14.09 -8.41 31.64
CA ILE A 417 -13.77 -7.00 31.88
C ILE A 417 -13.95 -6.22 30.58
N ALA A 418 -15.21 -6.02 30.21
CA ALA A 418 -15.54 -4.95 29.29
C ALA A 418 -15.22 -3.61 29.97
N SER A 419 -14.50 -2.75 29.25
CA SER A 419 -14.15 -1.36 29.58
C SER A 419 -13.18 -1.15 30.76
N GLU A 420 -11.92 -0.85 30.41
CA GLU A 420 -11.00 0.15 31.02
C GLU A 420 -9.53 -0.32 31.00
N TRP A 421 -8.89 -0.42 29.83
CA TRP A 421 -7.43 -0.61 29.73
C TRP A 421 -6.84 0.16 28.56
N ALA A 422 -5.96 1.14 28.85
CA ALA A 422 -5.22 1.87 27.83
C ALA A 422 -3.86 2.44 28.29
N GLN A 423 -3.20 1.92 29.33
CA GLN A 423 -1.87 2.45 29.68
C GLN A 423 -0.75 1.44 29.93
N ASP A 424 -0.99 0.15 30.18
CA ASP A 424 0.13 -0.80 30.26
C ASP A 424 -0.30 -2.27 30.10
N LEU A 425 -0.30 -2.78 28.87
CA LEU A 425 -0.50 -4.22 28.58
C LEU A 425 0.70 -5.05 29.08
N GLY A 426 1.89 -4.45 29.17
CA GLY A 426 3.11 -5.06 29.68
C GLY A 426 2.99 -5.42 31.17
N GLU A 427 2.52 -4.49 32.01
CA GLU A 427 2.29 -4.73 33.44
C GLU A 427 1.12 -5.70 33.71
N THR A 428 0.08 -5.69 32.88
CA THR A 428 -1.11 -6.55 33.06
C THR A 428 -0.77 -8.03 32.85
N LEU A 429 -0.05 -8.33 31.76
CA LEU A 429 0.49 -9.66 31.52
C LEU A 429 1.58 -10.04 32.55
N SER A 430 2.13 -9.11 33.35
CA SER A 430 3.15 -9.42 34.38
C SER A 430 2.54 -9.83 35.71
N ARG A 431 1.21 -9.72 35.88
CA ARG A 431 0.51 -9.94 37.15
C ARG A 431 -0.47 -11.11 37.12
N SER A 432 -0.46 -11.93 36.08
CA SER A 432 -1.62 -12.77 35.78
C SER A 432 -1.21 -14.06 35.08
N TYR A 433 -0.35 -14.83 35.73
CA TYR A 433 -0.25 -16.27 35.49
C TYR A 433 -0.41 -16.98 36.83
N LEU A 434 -1.18 -18.07 36.86
CA LEU A 434 -1.17 -18.96 38.01
C LEU A 434 0.01 -19.92 37.81
N GLY A 435 1.21 -19.44 38.12
CA GLY A 435 2.46 -20.21 37.98
C GLY A 435 2.66 -21.16 39.15
N THR A 436 3.14 -22.38 38.85
CA THR A 436 3.64 -23.32 39.86
C THR A 436 5.15 -23.15 40.07
N THR A 437 5.82 -24.09 40.74
CA THR A 437 7.24 -23.99 41.09
C THR A 437 8.13 -24.64 40.03
N ASP A 438 9.46 -24.49 40.13
CA ASP A 438 10.42 -25.15 39.21
C ASP A 438 10.53 -26.69 39.42
N GLY A 439 9.53 -27.34 40.01
CA GLY A 439 9.53 -28.77 40.27
C GLY A 439 8.17 -29.39 39.97
N ASN A 440 8.15 -30.72 39.84
CA ASN A 440 6.95 -31.45 39.42
C ASN A 440 5.71 -31.11 40.28
N ASP A 441 4.76 -30.43 39.67
CA ASP A 441 3.58 -29.89 40.31
C ASP A 441 2.30 -30.58 39.82
N VAL A 442 1.26 -30.55 40.66
CA VAL A 442 -0.08 -31.07 40.31
C VAL A 442 -1.10 -29.99 40.59
N LEU A 443 -1.66 -29.44 39.52
CA LEU A 443 -2.64 -28.36 39.56
C LEU A 443 -3.99 -28.81 39.02
N THR A 444 -5.08 -28.40 39.66
CA THR A 444 -6.43 -28.66 39.19
C THR A 444 -7.30 -27.42 39.40
N LEU A 445 -7.82 -26.90 38.30
CA LEU A 445 -8.69 -25.74 38.30
C LEU A 445 -10.12 -26.14 38.64
N SER A 446 -10.68 -25.50 39.66
CA SER A 446 -12.08 -25.73 40.09
C SER A 446 -13.08 -24.78 39.43
N LYS A 447 -12.57 -23.78 38.72
CA LYS A 447 -13.30 -22.78 37.95
C LYS A 447 -12.44 -22.38 36.74
N PRO A 448 -13.06 -21.88 35.66
CA PRO A 448 -12.32 -21.33 34.52
C PRO A 448 -11.25 -20.38 35.00
N ALA A 449 -10.00 -20.66 34.61
CA ALA A 449 -8.93 -19.73 34.87
C ALA A 449 -9.16 -18.50 33.99
N ILE A 450 -9.13 -17.33 34.62
CA ILE A 450 -9.25 -16.04 33.92
C ILE A 450 -7.92 -15.71 33.22
N ILE A 451 -6.86 -16.45 33.55
CA ILE A 451 -5.47 -16.19 33.19
C ILE A 451 -4.79 -17.50 32.76
N PRO A 452 -3.75 -17.48 31.93
CA PRO A 452 -3.06 -18.71 31.57
C PRO A 452 -2.39 -19.35 32.79
N VAL A 453 -2.33 -20.68 32.77
CA VAL A 453 -1.80 -21.49 33.86
C VAL A 453 -0.49 -22.13 33.39
N LEU A 454 0.58 -21.89 34.16
CA LEU A 454 1.93 -22.29 33.80
C LEU A 454 2.47 -23.31 34.82
N GLY A 455 2.89 -24.48 34.32
CA GLY A 455 3.60 -25.51 35.09
C GLY A 455 5.00 -25.05 35.51
N GLY A 456 5.74 -24.50 34.56
CA GLY A 456 7.09 -24.00 34.81
C GLY A 456 8.12 -25.04 34.40
N ALA A 457 9.05 -25.37 35.30
CA ALA A 457 10.03 -26.42 35.04
C ALA A 457 9.69 -27.69 35.83
N GLY A 458 10.02 -28.86 35.29
CA GLY A 458 9.69 -30.15 35.89
C GLY A 458 8.60 -30.89 35.13
N ASN A 459 8.21 -32.07 35.60
CA ASN A 459 7.17 -32.86 34.95
C ASN A 459 5.83 -32.62 35.64
N ASP A 460 5.03 -31.72 35.09
CA ASP A 460 3.83 -31.19 35.71
C ASP A 460 2.56 -31.93 35.28
N THR A 461 1.52 -31.83 36.10
CA THR A 461 0.18 -32.32 35.75
C THR A 461 -0.84 -31.22 36.00
N ILE A 462 -1.34 -30.63 34.93
CA ILE A 462 -2.29 -29.52 34.98
C ILE A 462 -3.63 -29.98 34.44
N LYS A 463 -4.67 -29.82 35.26
CA LYS A 463 -6.06 -30.07 34.87
C LYS A 463 -6.84 -28.76 34.82
N GLY A 464 -7.35 -28.47 33.63
CA GLY A 464 -8.31 -27.43 33.31
C GLY A 464 -9.62 -27.58 34.09
N SER A 465 -10.49 -26.62 33.91
CA SER A 465 -11.76 -26.47 34.59
C SER A 465 -12.90 -27.11 33.78
N SER A 466 -14.08 -26.48 33.74
CA SER A 466 -15.17 -26.88 32.85
C SER A 466 -15.54 -25.79 31.84
N GLY A 467 -14.74 -24.73 31.74
CA GLY A 467 -14.83 -23.69 30.72
C GLY A 467 -13.53 -23.64 29.92
N ALA A 468 -13.42 -22.67 29.01
CA ALA A 468 -12.19 -22.51 28.21
C ALA A 468 -10.99 -22.17 29.10
N ASP A 469 -9.93 -22.97 29.02
CA ASP A 469 -8.69 -22.79 29.76
C ASP A 469 -7.47 -22.72 28.84
N ILE A 470 -6.40 -22.07 29.33
CA ILE A 470 -5.11 -22.00 28.66
C ILE A 470 -4.07 -22.62 29.57
N LEU A 471 -3.61 -23.80 29.18
CA LEU A 471 -2.70 -24.63 29.95
C LEU A 471 -1.34 -24.66 29.26
N VAL A 472 -0.31 -24.32 30.02
CA VAL A 472 1.08 -24.28 29.58
C VAL A 472 1.89 -25.17 30.49
N GLY A 473 2.54 -26.20 29.93
CA GLY A 473 3.44 -27.09 30.65
C GLY A 473 4.73 -26.37 31.02
N GLY A 474 5.56 -26.09 30.02
CA GLY A 474 6.83 -25.39 30.19
C GLY A 474 7.99 -26.32 29.85
N ASP A 475 8.99 -26.41 30.72
CA ASP A 475 10.12 -27.32 30.54
C ASP A 475 9.88 -28.64 31.29
N GLY A 476 9.90 -29.79 30.61
CA GLY A 476 9.79 -31.11 31.22
C GLY A 476 8.80 -32.02 30.48
N ASP A 477 8.55 -33.23 30.99
CA ASP A 477 7.54 -34.12 30.41
C ASP A 477 6.19 -33.90 31.11
N ASP A 478 5.35 -33.04 30.54
CA ASP A 478 4.12 -32.55 31.19
C ASP A 478 2.85 -33.33 30.83
N GLN A 479 1.81 -33.20 31.64
CA GLN A 479 0.47 -33.73 31.36
C GLN A 479 -0.59 -32.66 31.51
N LEU A 480 -1.14 -32.19 30.40
CA LEU A 480 -2.14 -31.13 30.35
C LEU A 480 -3.50 -31.72 29.96
N TYR A 481 -4.53 -31.45 30.77
CA TYR A 481 -5.89 -31.94 30.55
C TYR A 481 -6.89 -30.77 30.54
N GLY A 482 -7.43 -30.37 29.39
CA GLY A 482 -8.38 -29.24 29.26
C GLY A 482 -9.73 -29.48 29.94
N ASN A 483 -10.23 -30.71 29.85
CA ASN A 483 -11.54 -31.20 30.31
C ASN A 483 -12.72 -30.79 29.42
N ASN A 484 -13.53 -29.80 29.78
CA ASN A 484 -14.65 -29.33 28.98
C ASN A 484 -14.43 -27.84 28.71
N GLY A 485 -14.75 -27.36 27.52
CA GLY A 485 -14.43 -25.99 27.11
C GLY A 485 -13.66 -26.04 25.80
N ASP A 486 -13.49 -24.89 25.17
CA ASP A 486 -12.60 -24.80 24.00
C ASP A 486 -11.21 -24.42 24.55
N ASP A 487 -10.35 -25.42 24.74
CA ASP A 487 -9.11 -25.27 25.51
C ASP A 487 -7.88 -25.04 24.62
N ILE A 488 -6.85 -24.39 25.18
CA ILE A 488 -5.53 -24.25 24.56
C ILE A 488 -4.50 -24.99 25.41
N LEU A 489 -3.78 -25.92 24.79
CA LEU A 489 -2.78 -26.75 25.43
C LEU A 489 -1.43 -26.54 24.76
N ILE A 490 -0.46 -26.06 25.54
CA ILE A 490 0.90 -25.79 25.10
C ILE A 490 1.83 -26.64 25.96
N GLY A 491 2.38 -27.71 25.38
CA GLY A 491 3.28 -28.61 26.11
C GLY A 491 4.54 -27.89 26.58
N GLY A 492 5.23 -27.25 25.63
CA GLY A 492 6.54 -26.66 25.85
C GLY A 492 7.65 -27.66 25.48
N ALA A 493 8.76 -27.62 26.20
CA ALA A 493 9.94 -28.42 25.88
C ALA A 493 9.92 -29.76 26.64
N GLY A 494 9.72 -30.87 25.92
CA GLY A 494 9.80 -32.21 26.49
C GLY A 494 8.85 -33.18 25.80
N ASN A 495 8.55 -34.31 26.44
CA ASN A 495 7.58 -35.28 25.93
C ASN A 495 6.24 -35.15 26.65
N ASP A 496 5.40 -34.27 26.14
CA ASP A 496 4.15 -33.92 26.81
C ASP A 496 2.98 -34.81 26.40
N VAL A 497 2.04 -34.95 27.33
CA VAL A 497 0.74 -35.58 27.12
C VAL A 497 -0.33 -34.50 27.18
N LEU A 498 -0.87 -34.13 26.02
CA LEU A 498 -1.90 -33.11 25.90
C LEU A 498 -3.26 -33.76 25.61
N ASN A 499 -4.28 -33.41 26.39
CA ASN A 499 -5.65 -33.90 26.24
C ASN A 499 -6.66 -32.76 26.46
N GLY A 500 -7.13 -32.13 25.39
CA GLY A 500 -8.12 -31.06 25.45
C GLY A 500 -9.47 -31.49 26.03
N GLY A 501 -9.94 -32.69 25.67
CA GLY A 501 -11.19 -33.23 26.20
C GLY A 501 -12.39 -32.89 25.31
N ARG A 502 -13.37 -32.15 25.81
CA ARG A 502 -14.63 -31.81 25.10
C ARG A 502 -14.69 -30.33 24.75
N GLY A 503 -14.65 -30.05 23.46
CA GLY A 503 -14.85 -28.74 22.87
C GLY A 503 -14.05 -28.65 21.59
N ASN A 504 -13.84 -27.44 21.10
CA ASN A 504 -12.94 -27.16 19.99
C ASN A 504 -11.56 -26.78 20.53
N ASP A 505 -10.78 -27.80 20.88
CA ASP A 505 -9.47 -27.61 21.52
C ASP A 505 -8.36 -27.32 20.50
N ARG A 506 -7.37 -26.55 20.92
CA ARG A 506 -6.18 -26.20 20.13
C ARG A 506 -4.92 -26.66 20.86
N TYR A 507 -4.03 -27.32 20.10
CA TYR A 507 -2.73 -27.80 20.59
C TYR A 507 -1.63 -27.02 19.89
N LEU A 508 -0.82 -26.30 20.66
CA LEU A 508 0.28 -25.48 20.13
C LEU A 508 1.61 -26.19 20.38
N PHE A 509 2.42 -26.30 19.33
CA PHE A 509 3.76 -26.88 19.38
C PHE A 509 4.73 -25.89 18.77
N ASP A 510 5.77 -25.54 19.52
CA ASP A 510 6.92 -24.78 19.01
C ASP A 510 8.05 -25.76 18.61
N LYS A 511 8.97 -25.34 17.72
CA LYS A 511 9.88 -26.24 17.01
C LYS A 511 11.34 -26.19 17.43
#